data_AF-A0A1J8H6N7-F1
#
_entry.id   AF-A0A1J8H6N7-F1
#
_cell.length_a   1.000
_cell.length_b   1.000
_cell.length_c   1.000
_cell.angle_alpha   90.00
_cell.angle_beta   90.00
_cell.angle_gamma   90.00
#
_symmetry.space_group_name_H-M   'P 1'
#
loop_
_entity.id
_entity.type
_entity.pdbx_description
1 polymer ?
#
loop_
_entity_poly.entity_id
_entity_poly.type
_entity_poly.pdbx_seq_one_letter_code
_entity_poly.pdbx_strand_id
1 'polypeptide(L)'
;MKMKTLPIVPWIGGKRRLAKHILPLFPAHECYVEPFCGAAALYFLKTPGKIEVINDINGELVNLYRVVKHHLEEFVRQFKWALVSRQIYKWLQITPEETLTDIQRAARFYYLQKQAFGGKVAEHSFGTSTTSPPRFNLLRIEEELSAAHLRLSRTVIEHMDWQQCIERYDRPHTLFYCDPPYLGTEGYGVDFPEGNYSRLAELARCIRGKMIISVNDIPQMREVFTGLNIQTVNINYSLAGKSTPRRELVICNF
;
A
#
# COMPACT_ATOMS: atom_id res chain seq x y z
N MET A 1 22.36 -3.61 -13.47
CA MET A 1 21.88 -3.58 -12.08
C MET A 1 20.36 -3.46 -12.13
N LYS A 2 19.56 -4.44 -11.65
CA LYS A 2 18.08 -4.29 -11.67
C LYS A 2 17.72 -3.14 -10.71
N MET A 3 17.21 -2.02 -11.24
CA MET A 3 16.68 -0.95 -10.40
C MET A 3 15.56 -1.54 -9.55
N LYS A 4 15.77 -1.65 -8.24
CA LYS A 4 14.72 -2.02 -7.29
C LYS A 4 13.88 -0.78 -7.04
N THR A 5 12.68 -0.76 -7.61
CA THR A 5 11.66 0.24 -7.30
C THR A 5 11.20 0.07 -5.86
N LEU A 6 11.23 1.17 -5.10
CA LEU A 6 10.71 1.21 -3.74
C LEU A 6 9.32 1.85 -3.74
N PRO A 7 8.47 1.53 -2.75
CA PRO A 7 7.21 2.23 -2.54
C PRO A 7 7.40 3.74 -2.44
N ILE A 8 6.47 4.49 -3.02
CA ILE A 8 6.49 5.97 -3.04
C ILE A 8 6.41 6.51 -1.61
N VAL A 9 5.48 6.00 -0.80
CA VAL A 9 5.26 6.41 0.59
C VAL A 9 5.54 5.28 1.58
N PRO A 10 6.03 5.60 2.79
CA PRO A 10 5.94 4.67 3.91
C PRO A 10 4.45 4.50 4.26
N TRP A 11 4.03 3.26 4.47
CA TRP A 11 2.65 2.91 4.81
C TRP A 11 2.65 1.92 5.98
N ILE A 12 1.72 2.07 6.92
CA ILE A 12 1.50 1.05 7.94
C ILE A 12 1.22 -0.27 7.23
N GLY A 13 1.86 -1.35 7.69
CA GLY A 13 1.68 -2.67 7.09
C GLY A 13 2.56 -2.94 5.88
N GLY A 14 3.48 -2.03 5.50
CA GLY A 14 4.39 -2.20 4.36
C GLY A 14 5.04 -3.59 4.27
N LYS A 15 4.50 -4.42 3.37
CA LYS A 15 4.80 -5.85 3.24
C LYS A 15 6.18 -6.20 2.66
N ARG A 16 7.15 -5.29 2.71
CA ARG A 16 8.49 -5.56 2.16
C ARG A 16 9.17 -6.77 2.80
N ARG A 17 8.93 -7.02 4.09
CA ARG A 17 9.44 -8.22 4.79
C ARG A 17 8.66 -9.48 4.36
N LEU A 18 7.34 -9.36 4.25
CA LEU A 18 6.46 -10.45 3.86
C LEU A 18 6.58 -10.83 2.37
N ALA A 19 6.98 -9.89 1.52
CA ALA A 19 7.17 -10.11 0.08
C ALA A 19 8.12 -11.27 -0.22
N LYS A 20 9.12 -11.54 0.63
CA LYS A 20 10.01 -12.70 0.48
C LYS A 20 9.30 -14.05 0.60
N HIS A 21 8.21 -14.09 1.37
CA HIS A 21 7.41 -15.29 1.60
C HIS A 21 6.25 -15.38 0.61
N ILE A 22 5.64 -14.24 0.24
CA ILE A 22 4.50 -14.22 -0.69
C ILE A 22 4.92 -14.35 -2.15
N LEU A 23 5.94 -13.61 -2.61
CA LEU A 23 6.29 -13.59 -4.04
C LEU A 23 6.61 -14.98 -4.61
N PRO A 24 7.25 -15.91 -3.88
CA PRO A 24 7.44 -17.29 -4.36
C PRO A 24 6.14 -18.08 -4.53
N LEU A 25 5.05 -17.70 -3.84
CA LEU A 25 3.74 -18.34 -3.97
C LEU A 25 2.96 -17.86 -5.19
N PHE A 26 3.45 -16.84 -5.91
CA PHE A 26 2.74 -16.28 -7.05
C PHE A 26 2.70 -17.31 -8.19
N PRO A 27 1.50 -17.79 -8.56
CA PRO A 27 1.37 -18.68 -9.70
C PRO A 27 1.62 -17.90 -11.00
N ALA A 28 1.82 -18.61 -12.12
CA ALA A 28 1.83 -17.97 -13.43
C ALA A 28 0.51 -17.20 -13.68
N HIS A 29 0.62 -15.97 -14.18
CA HIS A 29 -0.49 -15.05 -14.44
C HIS A 29 -0.14 -14.07 -15.56
N GLU A 30 -1.15 -13.56 -16.27
CA GLU A 30 -0.98 -12.48 -17.25
C GLU A 30 -1.39 -11.12 -16.67
N CYS A 31 -2.43 -11.12 -15.82
CA CYS A 31 -2.97 -9.94 -15.17
C CYS A 31 -2.71 -10.03 -13.66
N TYR A 32 -2.17 -8.97 -13.08
CA TYR A 32 -1.97 -8.84 -11.63
C TYR A 32 -2.81 -7.69 -11.09
N VAL A 33 -3.53 -7.92 -10.01
CA VAL A 33 -4.44 -6.94 -9.41
C VAL A 33 -4.21 -6.85 -7.91
N GLU A 34 -4.02 -5.64 -7.39
CA GLU A 34 -4.03 -5.34 -5.94
C GLU A 34 -5.29 -4.50 -5.61
N PRO A 35 -6.39 -5.11 -5.12
CA PRO A 35 -7.60 -4.38 -4.73
C PRO A 35 -7.42 -3.44 -3.54
N PHE A 36 -6.42 -3.73 -2.70
CA PHE A 36 -6.04 -2.99 -1.49
C PHE A 36 -4.55 -2.64 -1.57
N CYS A 37 -4.15 -1.83 -2.54
CA CYS A 37 -2.72 -1.68 -2.82
C CYS A 37 -1.97 -1.00 -1.67
N GLY A 38 -2.58 -0.05 -0.95
CA GLY A 38 -1.87 0.77 0.05
C GLY A 38 -0.62 1.39 -0.59
N ALA A 39 0.56 1.22 0.01
CA ALA A 39 1.86 1.60 -0.58
C ALA A 39 2.30 0.80 -1.83
N ALA A 40 1.49 -0.14 -2.31
CA ALA A 40 1.75 -1.01 -3.45
C ALA A 40 3.08 -1.78 -3.32
N ALA A 41 3.40 -2.22 -2.10
CA ALA A 41 4.73 -2.74 -1.77
C ALA A 41 5.07 -4.02 -2.56
N LEU A 42 4.12 -4.93 -2.75
CA LEU A 42 4.35 -6.14 -3.55
C LEU A 42 4.46 -5.79 -5.04
N TYR A 43 3.57 -4.96 -5.56
CA TYR A 43 3.61 -4.42 -6.91
C TYR A 43 4.98 -3.83 -7.30
N PHE A 44 5.61 -3.05 -6.41
CA PHE A 44 6.94 -2.48 -6.66
C PHE A 44 8.10 -3.49 -6.52
N LEU A 45 7.91 -4.59 -5.78
CA LEU A 45 8.95 -5.59 -5.52
C LEU A 45 8.90 -6.78 -6.49
N LYS A 46 7.74 -7.09 -7.06
CA LYS A 46 7.58 -8.17 -8.04
C LYS A 46 8.24 -7.81 -9.37
N THR A 47 8.56 -8.83 -10.15
CA THR A 47 8.88 -8.65 -11.58
C THR A 47 7.63 -8.11 -12.29
N PRO A 48 7.73 -7.04 -13.11
CA PRO A 48 6.58 -6.49 -13.83
C PRO A 48 5.86 -7.57 -14.66
N GLY A 49 4.54 -7.63 -14.50
CA GLY A 49 3.65 -8.46 -15.32
C GLY A 49 3.31 -7.81 -16.66
N LYS A 50 2.53 -8.53 -17.49
CA LYS A 50 2.03 -8.03 -18.78
C LYS A 50 0.95 -6.97 -18.58
N ILE A 51 -0.01 -7.25 -17.69
CA ILE A 51 -1.09 -6.35 -17.29
C ILE A 51 -1.06 -6.24 -15.78
N GLU A 52 -1.13 -5.01 -15.26
CA GLU A 52 -1.11 -4.75 -13.83
C GLU A 52 -2.07 -3.63 -13.47
N VAL A 53 -2.81 -3.87 -12.39
CA VAL A 53 -3.86 -2.98 -11.87
C VAL A 53 -3.63 -2.79 -10.38
N ILE A 54 -3.63 -1.54 -9.94
CA ILE A 54 -3.64 -1.20 -8.51
C ILE A 54 -4.91 -0.41 -8.20
N ASN A 55 -5.52 -0.70 -7.06
CA ASN A 55 -6.71 -0.05 -6.57
C ASN A 55 -6.57 0.23 -5.07
N ASP A 56 -7.12 1.35 -4.61
CA ASP A 56 -7.31 1.61 -3.20
C ASP A 56 -8.58 2.45 -3.01
N ILE A 57 -9.21 2.34 -1.84
CA ILE A 57 -10.37 3.15 -1.49
C ILE A 57 -9.95 4.59 -1.10
N ASN A 58 -8.71 4.75 -0.62
CA ASN A 58 -8.17 6.04 -0.21
C ASN A 58 -7.87 6.93 -1.42
N GLY A 59 -8.74 7.93 -1.64
CA GLY A 59 -8.63 8.85 -2.77
C GLY A 59 -7.35 9.71 -2.76
N GLU A 60 -6.81 10.07 -1.59
CA GLU A 60 -5.55 10.84 -1.50
C GLU A 60 -4.35 9.99 -1.95
N LEU A 61 -4.34 8.70 -1.61
CA LEU A 61 -3.32 7.75 -2.05
C LEU A 61 -3.41 7.49 -3.56
N VAL A 62 -4.63 7.28 -4.09
CA VAL A 62 -4.82 7.11 -5.53
C VAL A 62 -4.45 8.38 -6.29
N ASN A 63 -4.81 9.56 -5.76
CA ASN A 63 -4.41 10.84 -6.33
C ASN A 63 -2.88 10.97 -6.39
N LEU A 64 -2.15 10.59 -5.33
CA LEU A 64 -0.69 10.55 -5.36
C LEU A 64 -0.15 9.66 -6.49
N TYR A 65 -0.67 8.45 -6.68
CA TYR A 65 -0.22 7.59 -7.78
C TYR A 65 -0.49 8.19 -9.15
N ARG A 66 -1.67 8.79 -9.35
CA ARG A 66 -2.04 9.45 -10.61
C ARG A 66 -1.14 10.65 -10.91
N VAL A 67 -0.88 11.50 -9.91
CA VAL A 67 0.00 12.67 -10.05
C VAL A 67 1.44 12.24 -10.34
N VAL A 68 1.99 11.25 -9.63
CA VAL A 68 3.35 10.74 -9.93
C VAL A 68 3.41 10.12 -11.32
N LYS A 69 2.34 9.47 -11.79
CA LYS A 69 2.27 8.90 -13.14
C LYS A 69 2.22 9.96 -14.24
N HIS A 70 1.48 11.06 -14.05
CA HIS A 70 1.18 12.01 -15.13
C HIS A 70 1.90 13.37 -15.02
N HIS A 71 2.30 13.77 -13.82
CA HIS A 71 2.78 15.12 -13.48
C HIS A 71 3.96 15.06 -12.49
N LEU A 72 4.92 14.16 -12.73
CA LEU A 72 6.08 13.97 -11.84
C LEU A 72 6.86 15.27 -11.64
N GLU A 73 7.11 16.02 -12.70
CA GLU A 73 7.89 17.26 -12.64
C GLU A 73 7.20 18.32 -11.78
N GLU A 74 5.89 18.54 -11.97
CA GLU A 74 5.10 19.49 -11.21
C GLU A 74 4.97 19.07 -9.74
N PHE A 75 4.90 17.77 -9.48
CA PHE A 75 4.91 17.20 -8.14
C PHE A 75 6.24 17.48 -7.43
N VAL A 76 7.38 17.18 -8.07
CA VAL A 76 8.72 17.43 -7.52
C VAL A 76 8.91 18.93 -7.26
N ARG A 77 8.41 19.78 -8.15
CA ARG A 77 8.49 21.25 -8.01
C ARG A 77 7.85 21.78 -6.72
N GLN A 78 6.82 21.12 -6.18
CA GLN A 78 6.21 21.49 -4.89
C GLN A 78 7.23 21.46 -3.73
N PHE A 79 8.30 20.68 -3.86
CA PHE A 79 9.28 20.45 -2.80
C PHE A 79 10.59 21.22 -2.98
N LYS A 80 10.80 21.94 -4.08
CA LYS A 80 12.06 22.62 -4.38
C LYS A 80 12.56 23.53 -3.25
N TRP A 81 11.64 24.18 -2.54
CA TRP A 81 11.92 25.09 -1.42
C TRP A 81 11.18 24.68 -0.14
N ALA A 82 10.67 23.44 -0.07
CA ALA A 82 9.93 23.00 1.09
C ALA A 82 10.85 22.94 2.31
N LEU A 83 10.32 23.29 3.48
CA LEU A 83 11.05 23.19 4.75
C LEU A 83 10.46 22.04 5.55
N VAL A 84 11.34 21.18 6.09
CA VAL A 84 10.92 20.19 7.07
C VAL A 84 10.73 20.88 8.42
N SER A 85 9.48 21.14 8.78
CA SER A 85 9.12 21.83 10.02
C SER A 85 7.87 21.23 10.65
N ARG A 86 7.87 21.14 11.99
CA ARG A 86 6.69 20.75 12.78
C ARG A 86 5.53 21.72 12.58
N GLN A 87 5.83 23.02 12.39
CA GLN A 87 4.80 24.03 12.17
C GLN A 87 4.14 23.87 10.80
N ILE A 88 4.95 23.69 9.75
CA ILE A 88 4.46 23.41 8.39
C ILE A 88 3.62 22.13 8.39
N TYR A 89 4.07 21.09 9.08
CA TYR A 89 3.32 19.85 9.21
C TYR A 89 1.93 20.09 9.81
N LYS A 90 1.83 20.83 10.93
CA LYS A 90 0.55 21.17 11.56
C LYS A 90 -0.35 22.00 10.64
N TRP A 91 0.20 22.96 9.90
CA TRP A 91 -0.56 23.76 8.94
C TRP A 91 -1.12 22.90 7.81
N LEU A 92 -0.32 22.00 7.27
CA LEU A 92 -0.78 21.06 6.23
C LEU A 92 -1.89 20.14 6.74
N GLN A 93 -1.84 19.68 8.00
CA GLN A 93 -2.91 18.86 8.58
C GLN A 93 -4.27 19.58 8.58
N ILE A 94 -4.30 20.86 8.93
CA ILE A 94 -5.54 21.65 9.01
C ILE A 94 -5.96 22.27 7.68
N THR A 95 -5.16 22.14 6.62
CA THR A 95 -5.48 22.69 5.30
C THR A 95 -6.62 21.88 4.68
N PRO A 96 -7.76 22.51 4.31
CA PRO A 96 -8.87 21.82 3.65
C PRO A 96 -8.46 21.31 2.27
N GLU A 97 -8.71 20.03 2.01
CA GLU A 97 -8.26 19.35 0.79
C GLU A 97 -8.97 19.89 -0.46
N GLU A 98 -10.21 20.34 -0.30
CA GLU A 98 -11.06 20.88 -1.35
C GLU A 98 -10.54 22.22 -1.92
N THR A 99 -9.65 22.90 -1.19
CA THR A 99 -9.02 24.15 -1.63
C THR A 99 -7.77 23.93 -2.47
N LEU A 100 -7.30 22.68 -2.58
CA LEU A 100 -6.04 22.32 -3.20
C LEU A 100 -6.26 21.65 -4.57
N THR A 101 -5.38 21.94 -5.52
CA THR A 101 -5.29 21.17 -6.76
C THR A 101 -4.84 19.73 -6.47
N ASP A 102 -5.12 18.80 -7.39
CA ASP A 102 -4.69 17.39 -7.25
C ASP A 102 -3.19 17.25 -6.97
N ILE A 103 -2.34 18.08 -7.61
CA ILE A 103 -0.89 18.09 -7.38
C ILE A 103 -0.57 18.55 -5.95
N GLN A 104 -1.23 19.60 -5.46
CA GLN A 104 -1.03 20.10 -4.10
C GLN A 104 -1.55 19.12 -3.05
N ARG A 105 -2.69 18.45 -3.30
CA ARG A 105 -3.21 17.37 -2.45
C ARG A 105 -2.22 16.22 -2.36
N ALA A 106 -1.72 15.73 -3.50
CA ALA A 106 -0.71 14.69 -3.55
C ALA A 106 0.57 15.11 -2.78
N ALA A 107 1.04 16.34 -2.96
CA ALA A 107 2.23 16.84 -2.28
C ALA A 107 2.03 16.98 -0.77
N ARG A 108 0.88 17.50 -0.34
CA ARG A 108 0.45 17.55 1.07
C ARG A 108 0.45 16.14 1.66
N PHE A 109 -0.26 15.21 1.04
CA PHE A 109 -0.37 13.82 1.49
C PHE A 109 1.01 13.17 1.60
N TYR A 110 1.85 13.30 0.57
CA TYR A 110 3.20 12.75 0.56
C TYR A 110 4.08 13.32 1.69
N TYR A 111 4.04 14.64 1.92
CA TYR A 111 4.78 15.29 3.00
C TYR A 111 4.32 14.78 4.37
N LEU A 112 3.00 14.73 4.61
CA LEU A 112 2.45 14.24 5.87
C LEU A 112 2.87 12.78 6.13
N GLN A 113 2.79 11.91 5.12
CA GLN A 113 3.18 10.50 5.28
C GLN A 113 4.68 10.31 5.54
N LYS A 114 5.55 11.05 4.85
CA LYS A 114 7.01 10.95 5.02
C LYS A 114 7.48 11.47 6.39
N GLN A 115 6.78 12.44 6.96
CA GLN A 115 7.13 13.07 8.24
C GLN A 115 6.39 12.48 9.45
N ALA A 116 5.35 11.66 9.24
CA ALA A 116 4.64 10.99 10.32
C ALA A 116 5.53 9.97 11.03
N PHE A 117 5.50 9.96 12.37
CA PHE A 117 6.16 8.95 13.18
C PHE A 117 5.53 7.57 12.91
N GLY A 118 6.36 6.63 12.45
CA GLY A 118 5.90 5.28 12.10
C GLY A 118 5.02 5.20 10.84
N GLY A 119 4.88 6.30 10.07
CA GLY A 119 4.02 6.33 8.87
C GLY A 119 2.54 6.15 9.18
N LYS A 120 2.09 6.49 10.39
CA LYS A 120 0.69 6.34 10.77
C LYS A 120 -0.18 7.44 10.17
N VAL A 121 -1.25 7.03 9.47
CA VAL A 121 -2.23 7.95 8.86
C VAL A 121 -3.17 8.55 9.92
N ALA A 122 -3.52 7.83 10.99
CA ALA A 122 -4.53 8.32 11.94
C ALA A 122 -3.97 9.27 13.03
N GLU A 123 -2.82 8.96 13.62
CA GLU A 123 -2.27 9.74 14.75
C GLU A 123 -1.41 10.93 14.31
N HIS A 124 -0.97 10.94 13.04
CA HIS A 124 -0.22 12.03 12.40
C HIS A 124 0.77 12.78 13.32
N SER A 125 1.56 12.08 14.14
CA SER A 125 2.54 12.76 14.99
C SER A 125 3.81 13.07 14.19
N PHE A 126 4.27 14.32 14.21
CA PHE A 126 5.50 14.70 13.50
C PHE A 126 6.72 14.01 14.13
N GLY A 127 7.38 13.15 13.35
CA GLY A 127 8.52 12.34 13.77
C GLY A 127 9.85 13.10 13.68
N THR A 128 10.61 13.07 14.77
CA THR A 128 11.97 13.64 14.83
C THR A 128 12.95 12.61 15.38
N SER A 129 14.20 12.67 14.95
CA SER A 129 15.31 11.89 15.50
C SER A 129 16.44 12.82 15.91
N THR A 130 17.06 12.55 17.06
CA THR A 130 18.28 13.23 17.50
C THR A 130 19.55 12.58 16.95
N THR A 131 19.42 11.42 16.32
CA THR A 131 20.53 10.56 15.86
C THR A 131 20.59 10.39 14.35
N SER A 132 19.62 10.94 13.61
CA SER A 132 19.56 10.86 12.16
C SER A 132 18.89 12.11 11.56
N PRO A 133 19.31 12.54 10.36
CA PRO A 133 18.70 13.68 9.69
C PRO A 133 17.24 13.39 9.29
N PRO A 134 16.43 14.42 8.97
CA PRO A 134 15.09 14.23 8.46
C PRO A 134 15.03 13.30 7.25
N ARG A 135 14.01 12.44 7.18
CA ARG A 135 13.85 11.43 6.11
C ARG A 135 13.47 12.00 4.75
N PHE A 136 13.31 13.32 4.66
CA PHE A 136 12.83 14.00 3.47
C PHE A 136 13.98 14.75 2.83
N ASN A 137 14.57 14.14 1.80
CA ASN A 137 15.65 14.75 1.04
C ASN A 137 15.10 15.34 -0.26
N LEU A 138 14.85 16.64 -0.25
CA LEU A 138 14.25 17.40 -1.35
C LEU A 138 15.01 17.24 -2.66
N LEU A 139 16.34 17.16 -2.59
CA LEU A 139 17.23 17.08 -3.75
C LEU A 139 17.20 15.72 -4.43
N ARG A 140 16.63 14.69 -3.79
CA ARG A 140 16.63 13.31 -4.29
C ARG A 140 15.23 12.75 -4.54
N ILE A 141 14.18 13.55 -4.32
CA ILE A 141 12.80 13.13 -4.58
C ILE A 141 12.63 12.72 -6.05
N GLU A 142 13.20 13.48 -6.98
CA GLU A 142 13.15 13.16 -8.40
C GLU A 142 13.84 11.83 -8.73
N GLU A 143 15.04 11.60 -8.18
CA GLU A 143 15.77 10.33 -8.33
C GLU A 143 14.95 9.14 -7.79
N GLU A 144 14.34 9.30 -6.61
CA GLU A 144 13.54 8.25 -5.97
C GLU A 144 12.25 7.94 -6.73
N LEU A 145 11.59 8.96 -7.28
CA LEU A 145 10.28 8.82 -7.91
C LEU A 145 10.35 8.52 -9.41
N SER A 146 11.47 8.81 -10.08
CA SER A 146 11.64 8.50 -11.51
C SER A 146 11.40 7.02 -11.82
N ALA A 147 11.94 6.13 -10.98
CA ALA A 147 11.72 4.70 -11.14
C ALA A 147 10.26 4.30 -10.90
N ALA A 148 9.59 4.94 -9.93
CA ALA A 148 8.18 4.70 -9.65
C ALA A 148 7.27 5.22 -10.77
N HIS A 149 7.58 6.38 -11.34
CA HIS A 149 6.90 6.96 -12.51
C HIS A 149 6.96 6.01 -13.70
N LEU A 150 8.16 5.55 -14.07
CA LEU A 150 8.34 4.58 -15.16
C LEU A 150 7.58 3.28 -14.89
N ARG A 151 7.59 2.81 -13.64
CA ARG A 151 6.86 1.61 -13.22
C ARG A 151 5.34 1.77 -13.37
N LEU A 152 4.78 2.89 -12.91
CA LEU A 152 3.36 3.23 -12.97
C LEU A 152 2.85 3.57 -14.37
N SER A 153 3.73 4.01 -15.27
CA SER A 153 3.36 4.34 -16.66
C SER A 153 2.64 3.19 -17.37
N ARG A 154 2.96 1.94 -17.01
CA ARG A 154 2.39 0.71 -17.59
C ARG A 154 1.30 0.07 -16.74
N THR A 155 0.77 0.78 -15.75
CA THR A 155 -0.16 0.23 -14.77
C THR A 155 -1.48 0.99 -14.78
N VAL A 156 -2.57 0.23 -14.69
CA VAL A 156 -3.91 0.79 -14.52
C VAL A 156 -4.08 1.15 -13.05
N ILE A 157 -4.54 2.36 -12.78
CA ILE A 157 -4.77 2.87 -11.43
C ILE A 157 -6.27 3.10 -11.30
N GLU A 158 -6.91 2.35 -10.42
CA GLU A 158 -8.35 2.42 -10.15
C GLU A 158 -8.61 3.09 -8.80
N HIS A 159 -9.81 3.67 -8.68
CA HIS A 159 -10.36 4.18 -7.41
C HIS A 159 -11.79 3.71 -7.28
N MET A 160 -11.97 2.48 -6.81
CA MET A 160 -13.30 1.89 -6.61
C MET A 160 -13.34 0.95 -5.40
N ASP A 161 -14.54 0.50 -5.06
CA ASP A 161 -14.72 -0.53 -4.05
C ASP A 161 -13.97 -1.81 -4.44
N TRP A 162 -13.38 -2.46 -3.44
CA TRP A 162 -12.52 -3.63 -3.65
C TRP A 162 -13.29 -4.82 -4.26
N GLN A 163 -14.59 -4.97 -3.96
CA GLN A 163 -15.41 -6.04 -4.55
C GLN A 163 -15.61 -5.79 -6.04
N GLN A 164 -15.96 -4.55 -6.39
CA GLN A 164 -16.12 -4.12 -7.78
C GLN A 164 -14.81 -4.30 -8.57
N CYS A 165 -13.67 -4.01 -7.95
CA CYS A 165 -12.36 -4.24 -8.54
C CYS A 165 -12.13 -5.73 -8.84
N ILE A 166 -12.37 -6.61 -7.87
CA ILE A 166 -12.21 -8.06 -8.07
C ILE A 166 -13.14 -8.56 -9.17
N GLU A 167 -14.42 -8.23 -9.12
CA GLU A 167 -15.42 -8.65 -10.10
C GLU A 167 -15.07 -8.19 -11.53
N ARG A 168 -14.62 -6.94 -11.67
CA ARG A 168 -14.25 -6.36 -12.97
C ARG A 168 -13.12 -7.13 -13.65
N TYR A 169 -12.09 -7.47 -12.87
CA TYR A 169 -10.86 -8.07 -13.38
C TYR A 169 -10.80 -9.61 -13.25
N ASP A 170 -11.86 -10.25 -12.74
CA ASP A 170 -11.89 -11.70 -12.55
C ASP A 170 -11.84 -12.44 -13.89
N ARG A 171 -10.69 -13.04 -14.19
CA ARG A 171 -10.44 -13.87 -15.37
C ARG A 171 -9.54 -15.03 -14.95
N PRO A 172 -9.55 -16.18 -15.67
CA PRO A 172 -8.72 -17.34 -15.34
C PRO A 172 -7.20 -17.05 -15.28
N HIS A 173 -6.73 -16.01 -15.98
CA HIS A 173 -5.33 -15.59 -16.04
C HIS A 173 -4.99 -14.44 -15.07
N THR A 174 -5.93 -14.05 -14.20
CA THR A 174 -5.75 -12.97 -13.21
C THR A 174 -5.26 -13.53 -11.88
N LEU A 175 -4.23 -12.89 -11.32
CA LEU A 175 -3.80 -13.07 -9.94
C LEU A 175 -4.18 -11.85 -9.12
N PHE A 176 -4.98 -12.06 -8.08
CA PHE A 176 -5.34 -11.07 -7.08
C PHE A 176 -4.44 -11.21 -5.86
N TYR A 177 -3.89 -10.10 -5.38
CA TYR A 177 -3.26 -10.00 -4.07
C TYR A 177 -4.06 -9.05 -3.19
N CYS A 178 -4.65 -9.60 -2.12
CA CYS A 178 -5.52 -8.88 -1.20
C CYS A 178 -4.84 -8.74 0.16
N ASP A 179 -4.59 -7.51 0.59
CA ASP A 179 -4.03 -7.17 1.91
C ASP A 179 -4.96 -6.16 2.60
N PRO A 180 -6.16 -6.60 3.03
CA PRO A 180 -7.13 -5.70 3.67
C PRO A 180 -6.58 -5.15 4.99
N PRO A 181 -7.18 -4.08 5.55
CA PRO A 181 -6.90 -3.63 6.92
C PRO A 181 -7.01 -4.80 7.91
N TYR A 182 -6.13 -4.90 8.91
CA TYR A 182 -6.14 -6.05 9.84
C TYR A 182 -7.10 -5.80 11.01
N LEU A 183 -7.85 -6.84 11.37
CA LEU A 183 -8.83 -6.77 12.45
C LEU A 183 -8.16 -6.40 13.77
N GLY A 184 -8.68 -5.39 14.45
CA GLY A 184 -8.15 -4.89 15.73
C GLY A 184 -6.82 -4.14 15.61
N THR A 185 -6.41 -3.74 14.40
CA THR A 185 -5.25 -2.85 14.21
C THR A 185 -5.70 -1.46 13.80
N GLU A 186 -5.33 -0.47 14.60
CA GLU A 186 -5.52 0.94 14.26
C GLU A 186 -4.51 1.35 13.18
N GLY A 187 -4.95 2.03 12.11
CA GLY A 187 -3.99 2.66 11.21
C GLY A 187 -4.44 3.01 9.79
N TYR A 188 -5.45 2.33 9.24
CA TYR A 188 -5.84 2.53 7.83
C TYR A 188 -6.84 3.67 7.62
N GLY A 189 -7.43 4.22 8.68
CA GLY A 189 -8.38 5.35 8.62
C GLY A 189 -9.74 5.01 7.96
N VAL A 190 -9.93 3.77 7.54
CA VAL A 190 -11.18 3.24 6.97
C VAL A 190 -11.56 2.00 7.75
N ASP A 191 -12.78 1.98 8.27
CA ASP A 191 -13.32 0.82 8.98
C ASP A 191 -13.51 -0.32 7.99
N PHE A 192 -13.01 -1.50 8.36
CA PHE A 192 -13.19 -2.74 7.60
C PHE A 192 -13.92 -3.76 8.48
N PRO A 193 -15.26 -3.77 8.46
CA PRO A 193 -16.08 -4.62 9.31
C PRO A 193 -15.81 -6.11 9.10
N GLU A 194 -16.07 -6.92 10.14
CA GLU A 194 -15.88 -8.37 10.09
C GLU A 194 -16.60 -9.05 8.90
N GLY A 195 -17.79 -8.55 8.52
CA GLY A 195 -18.54 -9.06 7.37
C GLY A 195 -17.80 -8.99 6.04
N ASN A 196 -16.86 -8.04 5.87
CA ASN A 196 -16.07 -7.95 4.64
C ASN A 196 -15.05 -9.08 4.50
N TYR A 197 -14.54 -9.64 5.61
CA TYR A 197 -13.63 -10.79 5.54
C TYR A 197 -14.38 -12.05 5.11
N SER A 198 -15.60 -12.25 5.62
CA SER A 198 -16.49 -13.33 5.15
C SER A 198 -16.77 -13.20 3.66
N ARG A 199 -17.04 -11.98 3.19
CA ARG A 199 -17.24 -11.71 1.76
C ARG A 199 -15.98 -11.97 0.93
N LEU A 200 -14.81 -11.61 1.44
CA LEU A 200 -13.54 -11.88 0.78
C LEU A 200 -13.27 -13.39 0.68
N ALA A 201 -13.59 -14.15 1.73
CA ALA A 201 -13.49 -15.61 1.73
C ALA A 201 -14.45 -16.26 0.74
N GLU A 202 -15.70 -15.77 0.63
CA GLU A 202 -16.65 -16.20 -0.40
C GLU A 202 -16.11 -15.94 -1.81
N LEU A 203 -15.62 -14.73 -2.07
CA LEU A 203 -15.04 -14.39 -3.36
C LEU A 203 -13.84 -15.28 -3.68
N ALA A 204 -12.93 -15.51 -2.74
CA ALA A 204 -11.79 -16.40 -2.95
C ALA A 204 -12.20 -17.83 -3.36
N ARG A 205 -13.33 -18.33 -2.87
CA ARG A 205 -13.89 -19.65 -3.23
C ARG A 205 -14.56 -19.67 -4.60
N CYS A 206 -15.14 -18.55 -5.04
CA CYS A 206 -16.01 -18.50 -6.22
C CYS A 206 -15.37 -17.87 -7.47
N ILE A 207 -14.28 -17.11 -7.33
CA ILE A 207 -13.63 -16.43 -8.47
C ILE A 207 -13.01 -17.42 -9.45
N ARG A 208 -12.86 -16.99 -10.71
CA ARG A 208 -12.17 -17.76 -11.76
C ARG A 208 -10.65 -17.60 -11.70
N GLY A 209 -10.20 -16.42 -11.25
CA GLY A 209 -8.80 -16.12 -11.05
C GLY A 209 -8.21 -16.81 -9.82
N LYS A 210 -6.92 -16.53 -9.59
CA LYS A 210 -6.20 -16.98 -8.41
C LYS A 210 -6.13 -15.83 -7.41
N MET A 211 -6.28 -16.12 -6.13
CA MET A 211 -6.24 -15.10 -5.08
C MET A 211 -5.29 -15.52 -3.95
N ILE A 212 -4.50 -14.56 -3.51
CA ILE A 212 -3.66 -14.65 -2.33
C ILE A 212 -4.11 -13.55 -1.37
N ILE A 213 -4.44 -13.93 -0.14
CA ILE A 213 -4.90 -13.01 0.90
C ILE A 213 -3.91 -13.01 2.05
N SER A 214 -3.57 -11.83 2.57
CA SER A 214 -2.76 -11.68 3.78
C SER A 214 -3.58 -11.06 4.90
N VAL A 215 -3.64 -11.73 6.06
CA VAL A 215 -4.33 -11.24 7.27
C VAL A 215 -3.55 -11.57 8.55
N ASN A 216 -3.96 -11.03 9.69
CA ASN A 216 -3.40 -11.40 10.99
C ASN A 216 -3.79 -12.83 11.41
N ASP A 217 -2.89 -13.51 12.13
CA ASP A 217 -3.15 -14.86 12.68
C ASP A 217 -3.96 -14.78 13.98
N ILE A 218 -5.29 -14.75 13.83
CA ILE A 218 -6.27 -14.79 14.92
C ILE A 218 -7.31 -15.91 14.66
N PRO A 219 -7.93 -16.49 15.71
CA PRO A 219 -8.92 -17.56 15.57
C PRO A 219 -10.06 -17.22 14.60
N GLN A 220 -10.56 -15.98 14.66
CA GLN A 220 -11.64 -15.49 13.79
C GLN A 220 -11.27 -15.57 12.30
N MET A 221 -10.04 -15.18 11.93
CA MET A 221 -9.59 -15.27 10.53
C MET A 221 -9.44 -16.72 10.07
N ARG A 222 -8.97 -17.62 10.94
CA ARG A 222 -8.89 -19.05 10.62
C ARG A 222 -10.27 -19.65 10.36
N GLU A 223 -11.26 -19.25 11.13
CA GLU A 223 -12.65 -19.68 10.96
C GLU A 223 -13.24 -19.15 9.64
N VAL A 224 -13.12 -17.84 9.37
CA VAL A 224 -13.63 -17.19 8.15
C VAL A 224 -13.07 -17.83 6.88
N PHE A 225 -11.76 -18.11 6.85
CA PHE A 225 -11.07 -18.69 5.69
C PHE A 225 -11.02 -20.22 5.69
N THR A 226 -11.85 -20.89 6.51
CA THR A 226 -11.93 -22.36 6.54
C THR A 226 -12.20 -22.94 5.14
N GLY A 227 -11.51 -24.02 4.79
CA GLY A 227 -11.62 -24.70 3.50
C GLY A 227 -10.73 -24.12 2.39
N LEU A 228 -9.99 -23.04 2.65
CA LEU A 228 -8.94 -22.54 1.75
C LEU A 228 -7.55 -23.01 2.23
N ASN A 229 -6.55 -22.88 1.37
CA ASN A 229 -5.18 -23.25 1.70
C ASN A 229 -4.55 -22.16 2.58
N ILE A 230 -4.42 -22.43 3.87
CA ILE A 230 -3.88 -21.47 4.86
C ILE A 230 -2.43 -21.83 5.21
N GLN A 231 -1.53 -20.87 5.05
CA GLN A 231 -0.13 -20.95 5.48
C GLN A 231 0.14 -19.89 6.55
N THR A 232 0.91 -20.23 7.59
CA THR A 232 1.31 -19.28 8.64
C THR A 232 2.72 -18.80 8.38
N VAL A 233 2.92 -17.48 8.36
CA VAL A 233 4.22 -16.84 8.18
C VAL A 233 4.60 -16.09 9.45
N ASN A 234 5.79 -16.38 9.98
CA ASN A 234 6.34 -15.71 11.14
C ASN A 234 7.12 -14.46 10.71
N ILE A 235 6.78 -13.30 11.26
CA ILE A 235 7.44 -12.03 10.94
C ILE A 235 7.85 -11.32 12.22
N ASN A 236 9.09 -10.90 12.28
CA ASN A 236 9.56 -10.02 13.34
C ASN A 236 9.33 -8.57 12.89
N TYR A 237 8.38 -7.86 13.52
CA TYR A 237 8.24 -6.41 13.37
C TYR A 237 9.13 -5.72 14.40
N SER A 238 9.92 -4.74 13.94
CA SER A 238 10.74 -3.91 14.82
C SER A 238 10.19 -2.49 14.81
N LEU A 239 9.45 -2.13 15.85
CA LEU A 239 9.04 -0.76 16.13
C LEU A 239 9.80 -0.30 17.39
N ALA A 240 10.53 0.82 17.27
CA ALA A 240 11.26 1.44 18.38
C ALA A 240 12.19 0.51 19.19
N GLY A 241 12.92 -0.40 18.53
CA GLY A 241 13.94 -1.25 19.16
C GLY A 241 13.42 -2.50 19.88
N LYS A 242 12.10 -2.69 20.02
CA LYS A 242 11.51 -3.96 20.49
C LYS A 242 11.04 -4.79 19.30
N SER A 243 11.56 -6.00 19.18
CA SER A 243 11.10 -6.98 18.17
C SER A 243 9.92 -7.74 18.74
N THR A 244 8.71 -7.44 18.28
CA THR A 244 7.52 -8.24 18.59
C THR A 244 7.30 -9.27 17.48
N PRO A 245 7.34 -10.58 17.78
CA PRO A 245 6.98 -11.59 16.80
C PRO A 245 5.48 -11.45 16.50
N ARG A 246 5.15 -11.21 15.24
CA ARG A 246 3.79 -11.26 14.73
C ARG A 246 3.66 -12.42 13.76
N ARG A 247 2.51 -13.08 13.82
CA ARG A 247 2.13 -14.14 12.89
C ARG A 247 1.10 -13.58 11.92
N GLU A 248 1.32 -13.86 10.64
CA GLU A 248 0.40 -13.49 9.58
C GLU A 248 -0.03 -14.76 8.85
N LEU A 249 -1.28 -14.80 8.42
CA LEU A 249 -1.83 -15.87 7.59
C LEU A 249 -1.75 -15.44 6.13
N VAL A 250 -1.28 -16.36 5.30
CA VAL A 250 -1.35 -16.27 3.85
C VAL A 250 -2.35 -17.33 3.39
N ILE A 251 -3.45 -16.90 2.79
CA ILE A 251 -4.53 -17.78 2.32
C ILE A 251 -4.52 -17.78 0.80
N CYS A 252 -4.60 -18.97 0.20
CA CYS A 252 -4.68 -19.16 -1.25
C CYS A 252 -5.92 -19.98 -1.62
N ASN A 253 -6.45 -19.76 -2.83
CA ASN A 253 -7.54 -20.57 -3.40
C ASN A 253 -7.05 -21.66 -4.38
N PHE A 254 -5.76 -21.95 -4.39
CA PHE A 254 -5.08 -22.93 -5.23
C PHE A 254 -3.98 -23.67 -4.46
#